data_AF-A0A520RSY9-F1
#
_entry.id   AF-A0A520RSY9-F1
#
_cell.length_a   1.000
_cell.length_b   1.000
_cell.length_c   1.000
_cell.angle_alpha   90.00
_cell.angle_beta   90.00
_cell.angle_gamma   90.00
#
_symmetry.space_group_name_H-M   'P 1'
#
loop_
_entity.id
_entity.type
_entity.pdbx_description
1 polymer ?
#
loop_
_entity_poly.entity_id
_entity_poly.type
_entity_poly.pdbx_seq_one_letter_code
_entity_poly.pdbx_strand_id
1 'polypeptide(L)'
;MKYNCSSQCLAFIWGLCLLCGNIFPSASVFGDDFVRRIVGGKETEANEWPWMVALLSVGEDNPADSQFCGGALIHPWWVITASHCLTSESADSFEVAIGIRDLRNDPEKSYRRIGIQEIYLHPAYETALDPSIDGDIALLRLAEPVFDIPVLPLVHQYELIQPGVNGTVIGWGKTTDGGHASDVLLEVELPIVSQEEANATEAYDTDLSADMLPAGFIEGGKDSCEGDSGGPLVVPMENG
;
A
#
# COMPACT_ATOMS: atom_id res chain seq x y z
N MET A 1 -15.15 5.67 -7.76
CA MET A 1 -14.84 5.62 -9.21
C MET A 1 -14.47 4.19 -9.59
N LYS A 2 -14.71 3.75 -10.84
CA LYS A 2 -14.17 2.47 -11.35
C LYS A 2 -12.79 2.75 -11.93
N TYR A 3 -11.73 2.36 -11.23
CA TYR A 3 -10.36 2.48 -11.74
C TYR A 3 -10.11 1.38 -12.77
N ASN A 4 -9.59 1.75 -13.94
CA ASN A 4 -9.28 0.86 -15.05
C ASN A 4 -7.75 0.69 -15.07
N CYS A 5 -7.24 -0.44 -14.60
CA CYS A 5 -5.84 -0.77 -14.33
C CYS A 5 -5.01 -1.01 -15.63
N SER A 6 -5.57 -0.71 -16.81
CA SER A 6 -4.94 -0.94 -18.11
C SER A 6 -4.14 0.27 -18.60
N SER A 7 -4.37 1.43 -18.00
CA SER A 7 -3.75 2.69 -18.39
C SER A 7 -3.96 3.64 -17.24
N GLN A 8 -2.91 3.96 -16.48
CA GLN A 8 -2.49 5.33 -16.10
C GLN A 8 -1.65 5.37 -14.82
N CYS A 9 -0.84 6.42 -14.67
CA CYS A 9 -0.06 6.73 -13.48
C CYS A 9 -0.96 6.84 -12.24
N LEU A 10 -0.57 6.23 -11.13
CA LEU A 10 -1.30 6.26 -9.86
C LEU A 10 -0.88 7.44 -9.00
N ALA A 11 -1.82 8.11 -8.35
CA ALA A 11 -1.56 9.19 -7.40
C ALA A 11 -1.64 8.67 -5.96
N PHE A 12 -0.51 8.68 -5.26
CA PHE A 12 -0.40 8.29 -3.85
C PHE A 12 -0.33 9.52 -2.98
N ILE A 13 -1.03 9.62 -1.86
CA ILE A 13 -0.85 10.78 -0.97
C ILE A 13 0.53 10.72 -0.31
N TRP A 14 1.15 11.90 -0.21
CA TRP A 14 2.45 12.15 0.38
C TRP A 14 2.73 11.32 1.64
N GLY A 15 3.75 10.47 1.51
CA GLY A 15 4.96 10.60 2.30
C GLY A 15 4.90 10.05 3.71
N LEU A 16 5.16 8.75 3.85
CA LEU A 16 5.78 8.23 5.06
C LEU A 16 6.49 6.90 4.75
N CYS A 17 7.79 6.97 4.47
CA CYS A 17 8.61 5.87 3.98
C CYS A 17 9.94 5.81 4.74
N LEU A 18 10.44 4.61 5.10
CA LEU A 18 11.88 4.24 5.21
C LEU A 18 12.11 2.73 5.53
N LEU A 19 13.35 2.25 5.39
CA LEU A 19 13.81 0.87 5.08
C LEU A 19 14.35 -0.02 6.23
N CYS A 20 14.63 -1.32 5.91
CA CYS A 20 15.55 -2.27 6.56
C CYS A 20 16.55 -2.90 5.55
N GLY A 21 17.73 -3.36 5.99
CA GLY A 21 18.95 -3.60 5.17
C GLY A 21 19.34 -5.05 4.79
N ASN A 22 20.35 -5.11 3.89
CA ASN A 22 20.76 -6.17 2.93
C ASN A 22 21.86 -7.17 3.37
N ILE A 23 21.98 -8.29 2.63
CA ILE A 23 23.26 -8.94 2.24
C ILE A 23 23.19 -9.48 0.78
N PHE A 24 24.18 -9.13 -0.06
CA PHE A 24 24.44 -9.59 -1.45
C PHE A 24 25.51 -10.72 -1.51
N PRO A 25 25.62 -11.58 -2.58
CA PRO A 25 26.17 -11.19 -3.91
C PRO A 25 25.63 -11.94 -5.17
N SER A 26 26.20 -11.54 -6.32
CA SER A 26 25.74 -11.52 -7.72
C SER A 26 25.58 -12.83 -8.56
N ALA A 27 24.76 -12.65 -9.62
CA ALA A 27 24.96 -13.00 -11.06
C ALA A 27 24.26 -14.23 -11.71
N SER A 28 23.31 -13.89 -12.61
CA SER A 28 22.94 -14.42 -13.95
C SER A 28 22.55 -15.90 -14.16
N VAL A 29 21.37 -16.16 -14.74
CA VAL A 29 21.11 -16.93 -15.99
C VAL A 29 19.65 -16.72 -16.46
N PHE A 30 19.47 -16.65 -17.79
CA PHE A 30 18.21 -16.55 -18.55
C PHE A 30 17.19 -17.67 -18.28
N GLY A 31 15.90 -17.32 -18.29
CA GLY A 31 14.77 -18.26 -18.38
C GLY A 31 13.47 -17.51 -18.63
N ASP A 32 12.94 -17.68 -19.84
CA ASP A 32 11.64 -17.18 -20.30
C ASP A 32 10.52 -17.97 -19.58
N ASP A 33 9.68 -17.28 -18.80
CA ASP A 33 8.38 -17.81 -18.36
C ASP A 33 7.40 -16.66 -18.06
N PHE A 34 6.39 -16.53 -18.92
CA PHE A 34 5.34 -15.52 -18.81
C PHE A 34 4.34 -15.90 -17.71
N VAL A 35 4.54 -15.37 -16.49
CA VAL A 35 3.50 -15.37 -15.44
C VAL A 35 3.30 -13.93 -14.97
N ARG A 36 2.12 -13.36 -15.28
CA ARG A 36 1.77 -11.95 -15.04
C ARG A 36 0.99 -11.82 -13.71
N ARG A 37 1.67 -11.32 -12.68
CA ARG A 37 1.21 -10.82 -11.35
C ARG A 37 1.13 -9.27 -11.37
N ILE A 38 0.51 -8.57 -10.39
CA ILE A 38 0.34 -7.07 -10.30
C ILE A 38 0.85 -6.36 -11.55
N VAL A 39 0.12 -6.36 -12.67
CA VAL A 39 0.67 -6.17 -14.04
C VAL A 39 2.20 -5.92 -14.08
N GLY A 40 3.06 -6.94 -13.88
CA GLY A 40 4.53 -6.76 -13.73
C GLY A 40 5.16 -6.67 -12.32
N GLY A 41 4.46 -7.00 -11.23
CA GLY A 41 4.97 -7.14 -9.86
C GLY A 41 5.32 -8.59 -9.50
N LYS A 42 5.94 -8.83 -8.33
CA LYS A 42 6.39 -10.16 -7.87
C LYS A 42 5.88 -10.48 -6.46
N GLU A 43 5.87 -11.77 -6.12
CA GLU A 43 5.63 -12.18 -4.73
C GLU A 43 6.78 -11.72 -3.85
N THR A 44 6.42 -11.29 -2.64
CA THR A 44 7.37 -10.91 -1.59
C THR A 44 7.95 -12.15 -0.93
N GLU A 45 9.18 -12.01 -0.44
CA GLU A 45 9.81 -12.99 0.42
C GLU A 45 9.18 -13.00 1.82
N ALA A 46 9.35 -14.09 2.55
CA ALA A 46 8.85 -14.18 3.92
C ALA A 46 9.51 -13.10 4.81
N ASN A 47 8.67 -12.31 5.49
CA ASN A 47 9.08 -11.21 6.37
C ASN A 47 9.86 -10.07 5.69
N GLU A 48 9.75 -9.91 4.37
CA GLU A 48 10.37 -8.80 3.63
C GLU A 48 9.82 -7.43 4.08
N TRP A 49 8.51 -7.37 4.30
CA TRP A 49 7.78 -6.16 4.70
C TRP A 49 7.00 -6.37 6.01
N PRO A 50 7.68 -6.52 7.15
CA PRO A 50 7.06 -7.02 8.39
C PRO A 50 6.02 -6.06 9.00
N TRP A 51 6.12 -4.77 8.70
CA TRP A 51 5.16 -3.74 9.11
C TRP A 51 3.87 -3.72 8.30
N MET A 52 3.77 -4.48 7.20
CA MET A 52 2.53 -4.53 6.43
C MET A 52 1.38 -5.09 7.24
N VAL A 53 0.24 -4.42 7.14
CA VAL A 53 -1.01 -4.87 7.74
C VAL A 53 -2.11 -4.98 6.70
N ALA A 54 -2.95 -5.99 6.87
CA ALA A 54 -4.22 -6.11 6.17
C ALA A 54 -5.34 -5.60 7.08
N LEU A 55 -6.22 -4.74 6.58
CA LEU A 55 -7.45 -4.35 7.26
C LEU A 55 -8.54 -5.36 6.86
N LEU A 56 -9.13 -6.01 7.87
CA LEU A 56 -10.05 -7.13 7.71
C LEU A 56 -11.39 -6.80 8.37
N SER A 57 -12.50 -6.92 7.64
CA SER A 57 -13.83 -6.85 8.26
C SER A 57 -14.01 -7.95 9.30
N VAL A 58 -14.63 -7.64 10.44
CA VAL A 58 -14.94 -8.65 11.46
C VAL A 58 -16.03 -9.61 10.97
N GLY A 59 -15.98 -10.86 11.45
CA GLY A 59 -17.01 -11.87 11.19
C GLY A 59 -16.64 -12.92 10.14
N GLU A 60 -15.53 -12.74 9.43
CA GLU A 60 -14.98 -13.76 8.52
C GLU A 60 -13.69 -14.37 9.09
N ASP A 61 -13.64 -15.70 9.17
CA ASP A 61 -12.50 -16.44 9.72
C ASP A 61 -11.26 -16.34 8.83
N ASN A 62 -11.46 -16.29 7.51
CA ASN A 62 -10.40 -16.30 6.52
C ASN A 62 -10.01 -14.86 6.11
N PRO A 63 -8.77 -14.42 6.34
CA PRO A 63 -8.32 -13.08 5.96
C PRO A 63 -8.53 -12.77 4.48
N ALA A 64 -8.39 -13.76 3.60
CA ALA A 64 -8.58 -13.56 2.16
C ALA A 64 -10.00 -13.15 1.77
N ASP A 65 -10.99 -13.46 2.62
CA ASP A 65 -12.40 -13.20 2.34
C ASP A 65 -12.89 -11.88 2.99
N SER A 66 -12.09 -11.28 3.90
CA SER A 66 -12.44 -10.02 4.59
C SER A 66 -11.47 -8.87 4.40
N GLN A 67 -10.36 -9.08 3.69
CA GLN A 67 -9.42 -8.00 3.39
C GLN A 67 -10.07 -6.97 2.46
N PHE A 68 -10.02 -5.70 2.87
CA PHE A 68 -10.57 -4.60 2.08
C PHE A 68 -9.57 -3.46 1.83
N CYS A 69 -8.59 -3.28 2.73
CA CYS A 69 -7.52 -2.31 2.58
C CYS A 69 -6.21 -2.82 3.17
N GLY A 70 -5.12 -2.11 2.87
CA GLY A 70 -3.81 -2.26 3.48
C GLY A 70 -3.49 -1.11 4.45
N GLY A 71 -2.35 -1.24 5.10
CA GLY A 71 -1.76 -0.20 5.92
C GLY A 71 -0.34 -0.57 6.34
N ALA A 72 0.28 0.27 7.15
CA ALA A 72 1.60 0.00 7.73
C ALA A 72 1.65 0.31 9.23
N LEU A 73 2.28 -0.57 10.00
CA LEU A 73 2.62 -0.32 11.40
C LEU A 73 3.74 0.72 11.48
N ILE A 74 3.46 1.90 12.05
CA ILE A 74 4.43 3.01 12.17
C ILE A 74 4.90 3.25 13.61
N HIS A 75 4.22 2.62 14.56
CA HIS A 75 4.52 2.64 15.99
C HIS A 75 3.86 1.40 16.62
N PRO A 76 4.33 0.86 17.76
CA PRO A 76 3.69 -0.30 18.39
C PRO A 76 2.19 -0.17 18.64
N TRP A 77 1.65 1.05 18.69
CA TRP A 77 0.23 1.32 18.90
C TRP A 77 -0.49 1.89 17.68
N TRP A 78 0.21 2.18 16.59
CA TRP A 78 -0.34 2.96 15.48
C TRP A 78 -0.07 2.31 14.14
N VAL A 79 -1.16 2.16 13.39
CA VAL A 79 -1.16 1.85 11.96
C VAL A 79 -1.53 3.10 11.19
N ILE A 80 -0.85 3.33 10.07
CA ILE A 80 -1.22 4.34 9.07
C ILE A 80 -1.93 3.65 7.89
N THR A 81 -2.96 4.29 7.36
CA THR A 81 -3.73 3.83 6.19
C THR A 81 -4.38 5.05 5.50
N ALA A 82 -5.24 4.82 4.50
CA ALA A 82 -6.00 5.87 3.83
C ALA A 82 -7.33 6.15 4.55
N SER A 83 -7.79 7.40 4.53
CA SER A 83 -9.07 7.79 5.11
C SER A 83 -10.26 7.15 4.38
N HIS A 84 -10.18 6.99 3.06
CA HIS A 84 -11.28 6.40 2.28
C HIS A 84 -11.56 4.95 2.62
N CYS A 85 -10.58 4.24 3.21
CA CYS A 85 -10.78 2.88 3.72
C CYS A 85 -11.73 2.87 4.92
N LEU A 86 -11.93 4.00 5.60
CA LEU A 86 -12.54 4.08 6.93
C LEU A 86 -13.83 4.91 6.98
N THR A 87 -14.21 5.56 5.87
CA THR A 87 -15.33 6.53 5.81
C THR A 87 -16.67 5.98 6.29
N SER A 88 -16.88 4.67 6.22
CA SER A 88 -18.11 4.00 6.69
C SER A 88 -17.86 2.94 7.76
N GLU A 89 -16.66 2.92 8.33
CA GLU A 89 -16.24 1.92 9.32
C GLU A 89 -16.33 2.46 10.75
N SER A 90 -16.57 1.57 11.70
CA SER A 90 -16.47 1.83 13.13
C SER A 90 -15.32 0.99 13.72
N ALA A 91 -14.79 1.39 14.88
CA ALA A 91 -13.64 0.69 15.47
C ALA A 91 -13.89 -0.80 15.78
N ASP A 92 -15.16 -1.20 15.88
CA ASP A 92 -15.62 -2.57 16.10
C ASP A 92 -16.03 -3.32 14.82
N SER A 93 -16.06 -2.67 13.64
CA SER A 93 -16.42 -3.31 12.37
C SER A 93 -15.25 -3.98 11.64
N PHE A 94 -14.02 -3.73 12.08
CA PHE A 94 -12.82 -4.31 11.47
C PHE A 94 -11.67 -4.47 12.48
N GLU A 95 -10.65 -5.21 12.04
CA GLU A 95 -9.40 -5.44 12.76
C GLU A 95 -8.22 -5.37 11.79
N VAL A 96 -7.00 -5.30 12.32
CA VAL A 96 -5.79 -5.43 11.51
C VAL A 96 -5.18 -6.81 11.69
N ALA A 97 -4.76 -7.44 10.59
CA ALA A 97 -3.88 -8.59 10.61
C ALA A 97 -2.44 -8.15 10.34
N ILE A 98 -1.52 -8.54 11.23
CA ILE A 98 -0.09 -8.24 11.12
C ILE A 98 0.75 -9.50 11.20
N GLY A 99 1.84 -9.55 10.42
CA GLY A 99 2.67 -10.76 10.27
C GLY A 99 2.08 -11.78 9.29
N ILE A 100 1.12 -11.36 8.47
CA ILE A 100 0.51 -12.20 7.43
C ILE A 100 1.17 -11.93 6.08
N ARG A 101 1.45 -12.98 5.31
CA ARG A 101 1.90 -12.88 3.92
C ARG A 101 0.91 -13.52 2.94
N ASP A 102 0.41 -14.70 3.29
CA ASP A 102 -0.63 -15.39 2.52
C ASP A 102 -1.95 -15.33 3.28
N LEU A 103 -2.91 -14.57 2.75
CA LEU A 103 -4.22 -14.34 3.34
C LEU A 103 -5.07 -15.63 3.41
N ARG A 104 -4.82 -16.62 2.55
CA ARG A 104 -5.61 -17.85 2.45
C ARG A 104 -4.93 -19.06 3.08
N ASN A 105 -3.63 -19.18 2.87
CA ASN A 105 -2.83 -20.36 3.22
C ASN A 105 -1.63 -19.98 4.09
N ASP A 106 -1.88 -19.45 5.29
CA ASP A 106 -0.86 -19.40 6.36
C ASP A 106 -1.03 -20.64 7.28
N PRO A 107 -0.25 -21.72 7.07
CA PRO A 107 -0.35 -22.94 7.86
C PRO A 107 0.08 -22.75 9.32
N GLU A 108 0.92 -21.75 9.61
CA GLU A 108 1.38 -21.47 10.97
C GLU A 108 0.40 -20.55 11.72
N LYS A 109 -0.51 -19.88 11.00
CA LYS A 109 -1.35 -18.77 11.51
C LYS A 109 -0.52 -17.83 12.38
N SER A 110 0.66 -17.50 11.86
CA SER A 110 1.70 -16.77 12.58
C SER A 110 1.32 -15.31 12.81
N TYR A 111 0.34 -14.82 12.05
CA TYR A 111 -0.21 -13.49 12.17
C TYR A 111 -1.09 -13.30 13.42
N ARG A 112 -1.21 -12.04 13.85
CA ARG A 112 -2.16 -11.62 14.88
C ARG A 112 -3.26 -10.77 14.27
N ARG A 113 -4.49 -11.02 14.71
CA ARG A 113 -5.64 -10.14 14.49
C ARG A 113 -5.78 -9.23 15.71
N ILE A 114 -5.75 -7.92 15.48
CA ILE A 114 -5.75 -6.90 16.54
C ILE A 114 -6.88 -5.92 16.27
N GLY A 115 -7.79 -5.80 17.24
CA GLY A 115 -8.90 -4.85 17.15
C GLY A 115 -8.44 -3.40 17.20
N ILE A 116 -9.32 -2.49 16.77
CA ILE A 116 -9.07 -1.05 16.77
C ILE A 116 -9.68 -0.41 18.01
N GLN A 117 -8.90 0.45 18.67
CA GLN A 117 -9.37 1.25 19.79
C GLN A 117 -10.03 2.55 19.31
N GLU A 118 -9.36 3.27 18.41
CA GLU A 118 -9.79 4.59 17.94
C GLU A 118 -9.36 4.79 16.48
N ILE A 119 -10.20 5.50 15.72
CA ILE A 119 -9.96 5.90 14.32
C ILE A 119 -9.75 7.41 14.29
N TYR A 120 -8.70 7.85 13.61
CA TYR A 120 -8.38 9.25 13.40
C TYR A 120 -8.28 9.53 11.91
N LEU A 121 -9.34 10.09 11.33
CA LEU A 121 -9.33 10.60 9.96
C LEU A 121 -8.60 11.94 9.92
N HIS A 122 -7.97 12.25 8.79
CA HIS A 122 -7.41 13.59 8.61
C HIS A 122 -8.55 14.64 8.58
N PRO A 123 -8.44 15.78 9.29
CA PRO A 123 -9.50 16.79 9.33
C PRO A 123 -9.89 17.37 7.95
N ALA A 124 -8.94 17.42 7.02
CA ALA A 124 -9.22 17.87 5.65
C ALA A 124 -10.12 16.89 4.89
N TYR A 125 -10.02 15.59 5.18
CA TYR A 125 -10.86 14.55 4.59
C TYR A 125 -12.31 14.67 5.07
N GLU A 126 -12.51 14.88 6.39
CA GLU A 126 -13.85 15.02 6.97
C GLU A 126 -14.62 16.24 6.47
N THR A 127 -13.91 17.26 5.96
CA THR A 127 -14.48 18.54 5.54
C THR A 127 -14.52 18.74 4.02
N ALA A 128 -13.96 17.81 3.24
CA ALA A 128 -13.95 17.88 1.79
C ALA A 128 -15.37 17.70 1.22
N LEU A 129 -15.88 18.76 0.60
CA LEU A 129 -17.12 18.77 -0.19
C LEU A 129 -16.86 18.44 -1.68
N ASP A 130 -15.63 18.10 -2.05
CA ASP A 130 -15.13 17.94 -3.42
C ASP A 130 -14.44 16.57 -3.62
N PRO A 131 -14.65 15.88 -4.75
CA PRO A 131 -14.02 14.60 -5.11
C PRO A 131 -12.48 14.58 -5.30
N SER A 132 -11.75 15.69 -5.25
CA SER A 132 -10.28 15.65 -5.07
C SER A 132 -9.97 15.43 -3.59
N ILE A 133 -9.77 14.17 -3.21
CA ILE A 133 -9.72 13.72 -1.81
C ILE A 133 -8.42 14.20 -1.13
N ASP A 134 -8.37 15.47 -0.76
CA ASP A 134 -7.30 16.02 0.07
C ASP A 134 -7.31 15.35 1.45
N GLY A 135 -6.15 15.00 1.96
CA GLY A 135 -6.01 14.38 3.27
C GLY A 135 -6.52 12.94 3.35
N ASP A 136 -6.42 12.16 2.28
CA ASP A 136 -6.66 10.71 2.29
C ASP A 136 -5.60 9.92 3.10
N ILE A 137 -5.49 10.23 4.39
CA ILE A 137 -4.57 9.64 5.35
C ILE A 137 -5.25 9.52 6.70
N ALA A 138 -5.11 8.37 7.34
CA ALA A 138 -5.72 8.10 8.64
C ALA A 138 -4.76 7.34 9.56
N LEU A 139 -4.97 7.51 10.85
CA LEU A 139 -4.29 6.77 11.90
C LEU A 139 -5.28 5.89 12.65
N LEU A 140 -4.88 4.64 12.84
CA LEU A 140 -5.59 3.66 13.65
C LEU A 140 -4.81 3.42 14.93
N ARG A 141 -5.47 3.62 16.07
CA ARG A 141 -4.92 3.21 17.36
C ARG A 141 -5.30 1.76 17.63
N LEU A 142 -4.31 0.90 17.81
CA LEU A 142 -4.53 -0.51 18.10
C LEU A 142 -5.05 -0.71 19.53
N ALA A 143 -5.90 -1.72 19.72
CA ALA A 143 -6.40 -2.11 21.05
C ALA A 143 -5.31 -2.70 21.95
N GLU A 144 -4.27 -3.29 21.35
CA GLU A 144 -3.09 -3.81 22.02
C GLU A 144 -1.81 -3.49 21.23
N PRO A 145 -0.66 -3.37 21.90
CA PRO A 145 0.58 -2.98 21.24
C PRO A 145 1.30 -4.15 20.57
N VAL A 146 2.03 -3.81 19.50
CA VAL A 146 2.91 -4.70 18.76
C VAL A 146 4.37 -4.27 18.94
N PHE A 147 5.10 -4.90 19.87
CA PHE A 147 6.50 -4.57 20.16
C PHE A 147 7.52 -5.49 19.46
N ASP A 148 7.05 -6.64 19.00
CA ASP A 148 7.84 -7.74 18.44
C ASP A 148 7.97 -7.67 16.92
N ILE A 149 7.32 -6.69 16.27
CA ILE A 149 7.39 -6.45 14.84
C ILE A 149 8.04 -5.09 14.57
N PRO A 150 9.03 -5.00 13.67
CA PRO A 150 9.61 -3.73 13.26
C PRO A 150 8.54 -2.81 12.66
N VAL A 151 8.59 -1.54 13.04
CA VAL A 151 7.72 -0.51 12.47
C VAL A 151 8.33 0.04 11.18
N LEU A 152 7.49 0.54 10.27
CA LEU A 152 7.91 1.36 9.13
C LEU A 152 8.40 2.72 9.65
N PRO A 153 9.70 3.06 9.55
CA PRO A 153 10.17 4.38 9.91
C PRO A 153 9.60 5.45 8.98
N LEU A 154 9.39 6.61 9.58
CA LEU A 154 8.71 7.73 8.97
C LEU A 154 9.70 8.88 8.77
N VAL A 155 9.95 9.31 7.53
CA VAL A 155 10.82 10.49 7.26
C VAL A 155 10.21 11.55 6.37
N HIS A 156 10.79 12.74 6.51
CA HIS A 156 10.43 13.94 5.79
C HIS A 156 11.65 14.44 5.01
N GLN A 157 11.94 13.81 3.86
CA GLN A 157 13.04 14.17 2.96
C GLN A 157 12.50 14.27 1.53
N TYR A 158 12.25 15.50 1.07
CA TYR A 158 11.66 15.80 -0.24
C TYR A 158 12.50 15.24 -1.40
N GLU A 159 13.81 15.10 -1.19
CA GLU A 159 14.78 14.60 -2.18
C GLU A 159 14.56 13.11 -2.51
N LEU A 160 13.95 12.34 -1.61
CA LEU A 160 13.72 10.90 -1.80
C LEU A 160 12.49 10.59 -2.67
N ILE A 161 11.67 11.60 -2.98
CA ILE A 161 10.43 11.43 -3.77
C ILE A 161 10.41 12.33 -5.01
N GLN A 162 11.59 12.58 -5.57
CA GLN A 162 11.73 13.31 -6.83
C GLN A 162 11.33 12.44 -8.02
N PRO A 163 10.80 13.03 -9.11
CA PRO A 163 10.54 12.31 -10.35
C PRO A 163 11.77 11.51 -10.82
N GLY A 164 11.54 10.26 -11.24
CA GLY A 164 12.56 9.30 -11.66
C GLY A 164 13.10 8.39 -10.55
N VAL A 165 12.80 8.65 -9.27
CA VAL A 165 13.10 7.71 -8.17
C VAL A 165 12.10 6.56 -8.22
N ASN A 166 12.57 5.30 -8.12
CA ASN A 166 11.69 4.14 -8.04
C ASN A 166 11.17 3.97 -6.62
N GLY A 167 9.84 3.97 -6.46
CA GLY A 167 9.15 3.50 -5.27
C GLY A 167 8.67 2.06 -5.44
N THR A 168 8.46 1.37 -4.32
CA THR A 168 7.85 0.04 -4.26
C THR A 168 6.48 0.16 -3.61
N VAL A 169 5.45 -0.30 -4.31
CA VAL A 169 4.09 -0.45 -3.78
C VAL A 169 3.92 -1.89 -3.31
N ILE A 170 3.31 -2.07 -2.14
CA ILE A 170 3.22 -3.37 -1.47
C ILE A 170 1.76 -3.62 -1.06
N GLY A 171 1.22 -4.80 -1.39
CA GLY A 171 -0.14 -5.17 -1.00
C GLY A 171 -0.64 -6.48 -1.59
N TRP A 172 -1.93 -6.73 -1.38
CA TRP A 172 -2.65 -7.93 -1.83
C TRP A 172 -3.61 -7.65 -2.99
N GLY A 173 -3.46 -6.49 -3.63
CA GLY A 173 -4.35 -6.00 -4.65
C GLY A 173 -4.42 -6.87 -5.91
N LYS A 174 -5.40 -6.57 -6.75
CA LYS A 174 -5.70 -7.34 -7.97
C LYS A 174 -4.47 -7.40 -8.87
N THR A 175 -4.21 -8.59 -9.39
CA THR A 175 -3.09 -8.81 -10.31
C THR A 175 -3.40 -8.46 -11.76
N THR A 176 -4.67 -8.25 -12.08
CA THR A 176 -5.19 -7.89 -13.41
C THR A 176 -6.49 -7.11 -13.29
N ASP A 177 -6.84 -6.32 -14.31
CA ASP A 177 -8.16 -5.70 -14.45
C ASP A 177 -9.31 -6.68 -14.33
N GLY A 178 -10.22 -6.43 -13.38
CA GLY A 178 -11.34 -7.33 -13.08
C GLY A 178 -10.93 -8.72 -12.57
N GLY A 179 -9.65 -8.92 -12.26
CA GLY A 179 -9.11 -10.16 -11.69
C GLY A 179 -9.38 -10.31 -10.20
N HIS A 180 -8.97 -11.46 -9.67
CA HIS A 180 -9.01 -11.72 -8.24
C HIS A 180 -7.83 -11.01 -7.54
N ALA A 181 -8.07 -10.56 -6.31
CA ALA A 181 -7.02 -10.13 -5.40
C ALA A 181 -6.02 -11.27 -5.19
N SER A 182 -4.76 -10.93 -4.92
CA SER A 182 -3.73 -11.92 -4.63
C SER A 182 -3.88 -12.39 -3.19
N ASP A 183 -3.90 -13.71 -2.95
CA ASP A 183 -3.82 -14.22 -1.59
C ASP A 183 -2.43 -13.94 -0.98
N VAL A 184 -1.38 -13.94 -1.80
CA VAL A 184 0.00 -13.74 -1.37
C VAL A 184 0.40 -12.27 -1.54
N LEU A 185 1.11 -11.71 -0.55
CA LEU A 185 1.61 -10.34 -0.60
C LEU A 185 2.56 -10.13 -1.79
N LEU A 186 2.27 -9.11 -2.58
CA LEU A 186 3.01 -8.74 -3.77
C LEU A 186 3.68 -7.38 -3.60
N GLU A 187 4.68 -7.15 -4.44
CA GLU A 187 5.36 -5.87 -4.58
C GLU A 187 5.57 -5.49 -6.05
N VAL A 188 5.56 -4.19 -6.32
CA VAL A 188 5.86 -3.64 -7.65
C VAL A 188 6.68 -2.36 -7.54
N GLU A 189 7.77 -2.30 -8.29
CA GLU A 189 8.56 -1.08 -8.45
C GLU A 189 7.96 -0.18 -9.55
N LEU A 190 7.72 1.08 -9.21
CA LEU A 190 7.16 2.12 -10.06
C LEU A 190 8.00 3.41 -9.94
N PRO A 191 8.33 4.09 -11.05
CA PRO A 191 8.98 5.38 -10.97
C PRO A 191 8.00 6.44 -10.48
N ILE A 192 8.45 7.31 -9.60
CA ILE A 192 7.77 8.55 -9.27
C ILE A 192 7.80 9.44 -10.52
N VAL A 193 6.67 10.07 -10.84
CA VAL A 193 6.54 10.99 -11.97
C VAL A 193 6.20 12.39 -11.47
N SER A 194 6.43 13.41 -12.28
CA SER A 194 5.99 14.76 -11.91
C SER A 194 4.47 14.88 -11.99
N GLN A 195 3.88 15.78 -11.20
CA GLN A 195 2.45 16.09 -11.33
C GLN A 195 2.10 16.62 -12.72
N GLU A 196 3.00 17.38 -13.35
CA GLU A 196 2.81 17.89 -14.72
C GLU A 196 2.70 16.73 -15.72
N GLU A 197 3.63 15.77 -15.67
CA GLU A 197 3.59 14.59 -16.54
C GLU A 197 2.36 13.73 -16.27
N ALA A 198 2.01 13.52 -15.00
CA ALA A 198 0.83 12.75 -14.62
C ALA A 198 -0.47 13.41 -15.12
N ASN A 199 -0.66 14.71 -14.89
CA ASN A 199 -1.85 15.44 -15.35
C ASN A 199 -1.93 15.47 -16.89
N ALA A 200 -0.78 15.54 -17.59
CA ALA A 200 -0.72 15.50 -19.05
C ALA A 200 -1.18 14.17 -19.66
N THR A 201 -1.23 13.08 -18.89
CA THR A 201 -1.79 11.81 -19.36
C THR A 201 -3.32 11.80 -19.41
N GLU A 202 -3.98 12.84 -18.87
CA GLU A 202 -5.44 12.90 -18.68
C GLU A 202 -5.97 11.64 -17.96
N ALA A 203 -5.16 11.12 -17.04
CA ALA A 203 -5.48 9.93 -16.29
C ALA A 203 -6.66 10.09 -15.33
N TYR A 204 -6.77 11.30 -14.81
CA TYR A 204 -7.72 11.66 -13.79
C TYR A 204 -8.69 12.66 -14.39
N ASP A 205 -9.95 12.59 -13.96
CA ASP A 205 -10.98 13.54 -14.36
C ASP A 205 -10.66 14.99 -13.91
N THR A 206 -9.73 15.13 -12.95
CA THR A 206 -9.24 16.40 -12.40
C THR A 206 -7.73 16.37 -12.23
N ASP A 207 -7.11 17.55 -12.22
CA ASP A 207 -5.70 17.68 -11.85
C ASP A 207 -5.44 17.12 -10.44
N LEU A 208 -4.28 16.50 -10.26
CA LEU A 208 -3.81 16.03 -8.97
C LEU A 208 -3.59 17.19 -7.99
N SER A 209 -3.98 16.99 -6.73
CA SER A 209 -3.74 17.93 -5.65
C SER A 209 -2.28 17.93 -5.20
N ALA A 210 -1.87 18.97 -4.46
CA ALA A 210 -0.49 19.13 -4.01
C ALA A 210 -0.04 18.05 -3.00
N ASP A 211 -0.97 17.40 -2.31
CA ASP A 211 -0.71 16.30 -1.39
C ASP A 211 -0.62 14.93 -2.09
N MET A 212 -0.82 14.87 -3.42
CA MET A 212 -0.65 13.66 -4.22
C MET A 212 0.75 13.57 -4.86
N LEU A 213 1.30 12.36 -4.85
CA LEU A 213 2.58 11.91 -5.36
C LEU A 213 2.32 10.84 -6.44
N PRO A 214 2.38 11.20 -7.72
CA PRO A 214 2.12 10.23 -8.77
C PRO A 214 3.32 9.29 -8.99
N ALA A 215 3.04 8.00 -9.18
CA ALA A 215 4.00 6.97 -9.50
C ALA A 215 3.43 5.98 -10.53
N GLY A 216 4.23 5.61 -11.52
CA GLY A 216 3.84 4.69 -12.57
C GLY A 216 4.53 4.96 -13.90
N PHE A 217 4.48 3.98 -14.79
CA PHE A 217 5.00 4.16 -16.15
C PHE A 217 3.98 4.90 -17.01
N ILE A 218 4.40 5.98 -17.66
CA ILE A 218 3.53 6.80 -18.54
C ILE A 218 2.92 5.95 -19.68
N GLU A 219 3.68 4.98 -20.20
CA GLU A 219 3.23 4.05 -21.24
C GLU A 219 2.28 2.95 -20.72
N GLY A 220 2.04 2.91 -19.41
CA GLY A 220 1.28 1.87 -18.73
C GLY A 220 2.06 0.57 -18.57
N GLY A 221 1.34 -0.53 -18.34
CA GLY A 221 1.91 -1.88 -18.30
C GLY A 221 2.45 -2.32 -16.94
N LYS A 222 2.54 -1.43 -15.95
CA LYS A 222 2.51 -1.78 -14.52
C LYS A 222 1.64 -0.83 -13.72
N ASP A 223 0.85 -1.39 -12.82
CA ASP A 223 -0.18 -0.65 -12.09
C ASP A 223 -0.49 -1.33 -10.75
N SER A 224 -0.92 -0.57 -9.75
CA SER A 224 -1.48 -1.06 -8.48
C SER A 224 -3.01 -1.05 -8.57
N CYS A 225 -3.66 -2.10 -8.11
CA CYS A 225 -5.10 -2.25 -8.31
C CYS A 225 -5.85 -2.41 -6.96
N GLU A 226 -7.17 -2.60 -7.02
CA GLU A 226 -8.02 -2.79 -5.83
C GLU A 226 -7.45 -3.83 -4.85
N GLY A 227 -7.38 -3.50 -3.56
CA GLY A 227 -6.82 -4.34 -2.49
C GLY A 227 -5.44 -3.88 -1.98
N ASP A 228 -4.73 -3.05 -2.76
CA ASP A 228 -3.54 -2.31 -2.31
C ASP A 228 -3.89 -0.99 -1.59
N SER A 229 -5.16 -0.60 -1.63
CA SER A 229 -5.64 0.70 -1.14
C SER A 229 -5.30 0.92 0.33
N GLY A 230 -4.73 2.09 0.64
CA GLY A 230 -4.24 2.41 1.99
C GLY A 230 -2.91 1.75 2.37
N GLY A 231 -2.36 0.87 1.53
CA GLY A 231 -1.01 0.33 1.66
C GLY A 231 0.08 1.37 1.35
N PRO A 232 1.33 1.13 1.79
CA PRO A 232 2.42 2.10 1.63
C PRO A 232 3.04 2.05 0.23
N LEU A 233 3.51 3.22 -0.21
CA LEU A 233 4.58 3.34 -1.20
C LEU A 233 5.88 3.62 -0.46
N VAL A 234 6.90 2.77 -0.66
CA VAL A 234 8.23 2.93 -0.05
C VAL A 234 9.29 3.27 -1.11
N VAL A 235 10.43 3.84 -0.74
CA VAL A 235 11.53 4.28 -1.62
C VAL A 235 12.87 3.89 -1.01
N PRO A 236 13.89 3.56 -1.82
CA PRO A 236 15.23 3.26 -1.35
C PRO A 236 15.98 4.54 -0.92
N MET A 237 16.88 4.41 0.07
CA MET A 237 17.79 5.48 0.50
C MET A 237 19.21 5.23 -0.04
N GLU A 238 19.85 6.26 -0.58
CA GLU A 238 21.29 6.23 -0.83
C GLU A 238 22.05 6.49 0.48
N ASN A 239 22.83 5.50 0.93
CA ASN A 239 23.80 5.55 2.05
C ASN A 239 23.27 5.29 3.48
N GLY A 240 22.44 4.27 3.66
CA GLY A 240 22.15 3.71 4.99
C GLY A 240 21.19 2.55 4.94
#